data_AF-A0A7K2AHP1-F1
#
_entry.id   AF-A0A7K2AHP1-F1
#
_cell.length_a   1.000
_cell.length_b   1.000
_cell.length_c   1.000
_cell.angle_alpha   90.00
_cell.angle_beta   90.00
_cell.angle_gamma   90.00
#
_symmetry.space_group_name_H-M   'P 1'
#
loop_
_entity.id
_entity.type
_entity.pdbx_description
1 polymer ?
#
loop_
_entity_poly.entity_id
_entity_poly.type
_entity_poly.pdbx_seq_one_letter_code
_entity_poly.pdbx_strand_id
1 'polypeptide(L)'
;MNAVHDMGGAPGEDPIDRSEHRLMEWERRTGALVDVLREKRLINTDELRRGIEAIPADEYRRLGYYERWSSSLEALLVEKELLTTQEIGRRATVVGERWG
;
A
#
# COMPACT_ATOMS: atom_id res chain seq x y z
N MET A 1 17.21 6.05 14.98
CA MET A 1 17.13 4.94 14.01
C MET A 1 16.48 5.51 12.76
N ASN A 2 17.07 5.31 11.59
CA ASN A 2 16.46 5.75 10.33
C ASN A 2 15.22 4.89 10.05
N ALA A 3 14.19 5.50 9.45
CA ALA A 3 12.98 4.79 9.07
C ALA A 3 13.27 3.78 7.95
N VAL A 4 12.49 2.70 7.85
CA VAL A 4 12.76 1.58 6.92
C VAL A 4 12.79 1.98 5.44
N HIS A 5 12.17 3.10 5.07
CA HIS A 5 12.19 3.62 3.70
C HIS A 5 13.49 4.37 3.35
N ASP A 6 14.22 4.85 4.36
CA ASP A 6 15.43 5.67 4.20
C ASP A 6 16.67 4.77 4.03
N MET A 7 16.73 4.14 2.87
CA MET A 7 17.80 3.20 2.49
C MET A 7 18.95 3.89 1.74
N GLY A 8 18.95 5.23 1.65
CA GLY A 8 19.95 6.00 0.92
C GLY A 8 21.36 5.76 1.46
N GLY A 9 22.25 5.24 0.61
CA GLY A 9 23.64 4.96 1.00
C GLY A 9 23.84 3.67 1.81
N ALA A 10 22.78 2.90 2.07
CA ALA A 10 22.91 1.56 2.64
C ALA A 10 23.58 0.62 1.61
N PRO A 11 24.48 -0.28 2.05
CA PRO A 11 25.06 -1.27 1.15
C PRO A 11 23.95 -2.20 0.62
N GLY A 12 23.93 -2.41 -0.70
CA GLY A 12 23.15 -3.48 -1.31
C GLY A 12 23.94 -4.78 -1.23
N GLU A 13 23.31 -5.86 -0.80
CA GLU A 13 23.98 -7.17 -0.63
C GLU A 13 23.95 -8.01 -1.93
N ASP A 14 22.96 -7.77 -2.80
CA ASP A 14 22.71 -8.58 -3.99
C ASP A 14 22.64 -7.75 -5.30
N PRO A 15 22.92 -8.37 -6.48
CA PRO A 15 22.66 -7.77 -7.77
C PRO A 15 21.18 -7.36 -7.92
N ILE A 16 20.93 -6.21 -8.55
CA ILE A 16 19.57 -5.72 -8.80
C ILE A 16 18.92 -6.58 -9.89
N ASP A 17 17.79 -7.22 -9.58
CA ASP A 17 16.90 -7.79 -10.58
C ASP A 17 16.23 -6.66 -11.37
N ARG A 18 16.41 -6.68 -12.70
CA ARG A 18 15.89 -5.69 -13.64
C ARG A 18 14.84 -6.29 -14.58
N SER A 19 14.39 -7.51 -14.30
CA SER A 19 13.31 -8.12 -15.06
C SER A 19 12.02 -7.32 -14.91
N GLU A 20 11.21 -7.30 -15.96
CA GLU A 20 9.94 -6.57 -15.96
C GLU A 20 8.92 -7.31 -15.08
N HIS A 21 8.35 -6.61 -14.11
CA HIS A 21 7.23 -7.12 -13.32
C HIS A 21 5.92 -6.89 -14.06
N ARG A 22 5.26 -7.97 -14.48
CA ARG A 22 3.92 -7.87 -15.06
C ARG A 22 2.91 -7.57 -13.96
N LEU A 23 2.37 -6.36 -13.98
CA LEU A 23 1.32 -5.97 -13.05
C LEU A 23 0.12 -6.92 -13.09
N MET A 24 -0.27 -7.40 -11.92
CA MET A 24 -1.52 -8.09 -11.71
C MET A 24 -2.70 -7.11 -11.82
N GLU A 25 -3.90 -7.62 -12.04
CA GLU A 25 -5.07 -6.77 -12.17
C GLU A 25 -5.35 -5.97 -10.88
N TRP A 26 -5.16 -6.58 -9.72
CA TRP A 26 -5.37 -5.91 -8.44
C TRP A 26 -4.35 -4.78 -8.22
N GLU A 27 -3.10 -4.94 -8.65
CA GLU A 27 -2.06 -3.89 -8.54
C GLU A 27 -2.46 -2.65 -9.37
N ARG A 28 -2.96 -2.86 -10.59
CA ARG A 28 -3.50 -1.79 -11.43
C ARG A 28 -4.70 -1.10 -10.77
N ARG A 29 -5.61 -1.88 -10.17
CA ARG A 29 -6.78 -1.34 -9.47
C ARG A 29 -6.38 -0.54 -8.23
N THR A 30 -5.37 -0.97 -7.46
CA THR A 30 -4.82 -0.20 -6.34
C THR A 30 -4.26 1.14 -6.81
N GLY A 31 -3.47 1.15 -7.90
CA GLY A 31 -2.97 2.39 -8.50
C GLY A 31 -4.09 3.33 -8.93
N ALA A 32 -5.08 2.82 -9.67
CA ALA A 32 -6.24 3.59 -10.11
C ALA A 32 -7.07 4.14 -8.93
N LEU A 33 -7.19 3.38 -7.83
CA LEU A 33 -7.88 3.84 -6.63
C LEU A 33 -7.17 5.03 -6.00
N VAL A 34 -5.83 5.01 -5.89
CA VAL A 34 -5.04 6.16 -5.44
C VAL A 34 -5.32 7.39 -6.30
N ASP A 35 -5.31 7.23 -7.62
CA ASP A 35 -5.54 8.33 -8.54
C ASP A 35 -6.92 8.95 -8.37
N VAL A 36 -7.97 8.12 -8.28
CA VAL A 36 -9.36 8.59 -8.06
C VAL A 36 -9.51 9.29 -6.71
N LEU A 37 -8.91 8.76 -5.64
CA LEU A 37 -8.97 9.38 -4.31
C LEU A 37 -8.24 10.74 -4.28
N ARG A 38 -7.12 10.86 -5.01
CA ARG A 38 -6.39 12.13 -5.18
C ARG A 38 -7.19 13.14 -6.00
N GLU A 39 -7.78 12.71 -7.12
CA GLU A 39 -8.64 13.56 -7.95
C GLU A 39 -9.81 14.13 -7.14
N LYS A 40 -10.40 13.31 -6.28
CA LYS A 40 -11.46 13.71 -5.34
C LYS A 40 -10.96 14.48 -4.12
N ARG A 41 -9.65 14.70 -3.99
CA ARG A 41 -8.99 15.39 -2.87
C ARG A 41 -9.26 14.75 -1.51
N LEU A 42 -9.48 13.43 -1.48
CA LEU A 42 -9.68 12.67 -0.25
C LEU A 42 -8.34 12.27 0.38
N ILE A 43 -7.31 12.09 -0.46
CA ILE A 43 -5.93 11.86 -0.03
C ILE A 43 -4.95 12.71 -0.87
N ASN A 44 -3.72 12.85 -0.40
CA ASN A 44 -2.59 13.37 -1.18
C ASN A 44 -1.37 12.43 -1.16
N THR A 45 -0.30 12.82 -1.84
CA THR A 45 0.94 12.02 -1.95
C THR A 45 1.67 11.88 -0.62
N ASP A 46 1.72 12.94 0.17
CA ASP A 46 2.44 12.97 1.45
C ASP A 46 1.73 12.11 2.49
N GLU A 47 0.40 12.12 2.51
CA GLU A 47 -0.42 11.24 3.35
C GLU A 47 -0.19 9.77 3.01
N LEU A 48 -0.21 9.41 1.71
CA LEU A 48 0.05 8.05 1.26
C LEU A 48 1.46 7.59 1.67
N ARG A 49 2.46 8.46 1.50
CA ARG A 49 3.85 8.19 1.90
C ARG A 49 3.95 7.98 3.41
N ARG A 50 3.41 8.89 4.21
CA ARG A 50 3.39 8.77 5.67
C ARG A 50 2.81 7.43 6.13
N GLY A 51 1.70 6.99 5.53
CA GLY A 51 1.11 5.68 5.87
C GLY A 51 2.01 4.50 5.46
N ILE A 52 2.65 4.55 4.30
CA ILE A 52 3.62 3.51 3.87
C ILE A 52 4.83 3.46 4.80
N GLU A 53 5.33 4.61 5.23
CA GLU A 53 6.51 4.75 6.07
C GLU A 53 6.24 4.38 7.54
N ALA A 54 4.97 4.41 7.96
CA ALA A 54 4.52 3.97 9.27
C ALA A 54 4.38 2.45 9.39
N ILE A 55 4.46 1.70 8.29
CA ILE A 55 4.42 0.22 8.30
C ILE A 55 5.63 -0.30 9.10
N PRO A 56 5.43 -1.25 10.05
CA PRO A 56 6.54 -1.85 10.80
C PRO A 56 7.63 -2.39 9.87
N ALA A 57 8.89 -2.19 10.22
CA ALA A 57 10.02 -2.44 9.32
C ALA A 57 10.06 -3.89 8.78
N ASP A 58 9.67 -4.85 9.61
CA ASP A 58 9.64 -6.27 9.27
C ASP A 58 8.57 -6.55 8.21
N GLU A 59 7.41 -5.90 8.34
CA GLU A 59 6.30 -6.01 7.41
C GLU A 59 6.57 -5.23 6.12
N TYR A 60 7.13 -4.03 6.21
CA TYR A 60 7.52 -3.22 5.06
C TYR A 60 8.43 -3.99 4.09
N ARG A 61 9.37 -4.79 4.62
CA ARG A 61 10.29 -5.62 3.82
C ARG A 61 9.62 -6.84 3.21
N ARG A 62 8.58 -7.38 3.84
CA ARG A 62 7.82 -8.52 3.30
C ARG A 62 6.82 -8.10 2.23
N LEU A 63 6.17 -6.95 2.42
CA LEU A 63 5.11 -6.47 1.55
C LEU A 63 5.66 -6.03 0.18
N GLY A 64 4.98 -6.45 -0.87
CA GLY A 64 5.15 -5.94 -2.22
C GLY A 64 4.89 -4.44 -2.32
N TYR A 65 5.29 -3.85 -3.45
CA TYR A 65 5.14 -2.41 -3.68
C TYR A 65 3.68 -1.94 -3.58
N TYR A 66 2.76 -2.61 -4.28
CA TYR A 66 1.35 -2.26 -4.23
C TYR A 66 0.62 -2.76 -2.97
N GLU A 67 1.17 -3.73 -2.25
CA GLU A 67 0.61 -4.14 -0.95
C GLU A 67 0.83 -3.04 0.11
N ARG A 68 2.01 -2.39 0.10
CA ARG A 68 2.27 -1.21 0.94
C ARG A 68 1.31 -0.06 0.62
N TRP A 69 0.99 0.15 -0.67
CA TRP A 69 -0.01 1.13 -1.08
C TRP A 69 -1.40 0.78 -0.53
N SER A 70 -1.86 -0.47 -0.69
CA SER A 70 -3.15 -0.91 -0.17
C SER A 70 -3.25 -0.76 1.35
N SER A 71 -2.19 -1.12 2.09
CA SER A 71 -2.12 -0.97 3.56
C SER A 71 -2.22 0.50 4.00
N SER A 72 -1.45 1.39 3.36
CA SER A 72 -1.52 2.83 3.63
C SER A 72 -2.89 3.43 3.30
N LEU A 73 -3.51 3.01 2.19
CA LEU A 73 -4.85 3.44 1.82
C LEU A 73 -5.90 3.01 2.85
N GLU A 74 -5.89 1.76 3.30
CA GLU A 74 -6.80 1.29 4.34
C GLU A 74 -6.65 2.15 5.61
N ALA A 75 -5.42 2.35 6.08
CA ALA A 75 -5.15 3.18 7.25
C ALA A 75 -5.68 4.61 7.08
N LEU A 76 -5.45 5.25 5.92
CA LEU A 76 -5.90 6.61 5.65
C LEU A 76 -7.41 6.75 5.55
N LEU A 77 -8.09 5.79 4.91
CA LEU A 77 -9.55 5.84 4.78
C LEU A 77 -10.23 5.65 6.14
N VAL A 78 -9.62 4.84 7.02
CA VAL A 78 -10.08 4.67 8.40
C VAL A 78 -9.77 5.90 9.26
N GLU A 79 -8.56 6.45 9.17
CA GLU A 79 -8.15 7.67 9.91
C GLU A 79 -9.05 8.87 9.57
N LYS A 80 -9.49 8.97 8.32
CA LYS A 80 -10.39 10.03 7.84
C LYS A 80 -11.87 9.71 8.02
N GLU A 81 -12.20 8.61 8.69
CA GLU A 81 -13.57 8.16 8.97
C GLU A 81 -14.43 7.97 7.70
N LEU A 82 -13.79 7.74 6.54
CA LEU A 82 -14.49 7.48 5.27
C LEU A 82 -14.98 6.04 5.19
N LEU A 83 -14.27 5.13 5.87
CA LEU A 83 -14.61 3.72 6.05
C LEU A 83 -14.20 3.28 7.44
N THR A 84 -14.83 2.21 7.93
CA THR A 84 -14.41 1.51 9.15
C THR A 84 -13.63 0.24 8.81
N THR A 85 -12.75 -0.21 9.70
CA THR A 85 -12.06 -1.51 9.57
C THR A 85 -13.08 -2.66 9.44
N GLN A 86 -14.22 -2.56 10.09
CA GLN A 86 -15.30 -3.55 10.00
C GLN A 86 -15.98 -3.57 8.63
N GLU A 87 -16.17 -2.42 7.98
CA GLU A 87 -16.69 -2.37 6.60
C GLU A 87 -15.71 -3.00 5.60
N ILE A 88 -14.43 -2.67 5.74
CA ILE A 88 -13.36 -3.22 4.90
C ILE A 88 -13.26 -4.73 5.09
N GLY A 89 -13.18 -5.21 6.34
CA GLY A 89 -13.06 -6.64 6.65
C GLY A 89 -14.28 -7.46 6.19
N ARG A 90 -15.50 -6.95 6.39
CA ARG A 90 -16.72 -7.60 5.85
C ARG A 90 -16.66 -7.69 4.34
N ARG A 91 -16.23 -6.62 3.65
CA ARG A 91 -16.15 -6.64 2.19
C ARG A 91 -15.06 -7.58 1.69
N ALA A 92 -13.91 -7.62 2.34
CA ALA A 92 -12.81 -8.52 2.02
C ALA A 92 -13.24 -9.99 2.11
N THR A 93 -13.99 -10.36 3.15
CA THR A 93 -14.56 -11.71 3.31
C THR A 93 -15.42 -12.09 2.11
N VAL A 94 -16.37 -11.21 1.74
CA VAL A 94 -17.27 -11.45 0.59
C VAL A 94 -16.51 -11.57 -0.74
N VAL A 95 -15.45 -10.78 -0.92
CA VAL A 95 -14.60 -10.88 -2.12
C VAL A 95 -13.82 -12.19 -2.11
N GLY A 96 -13.28 -12.60 -0.96
CA GLY A 96 -12.57 -13.86 -0.78
C GLY A 96 -13.43 -15.07 -1.10
N GLU A 97 -14.67 -15.12 -0.59
CA GLU A 97 -15.63 -16.21 -0.87
C GLU A 97 -15.99 -16.34 -2.35
N ARG A 98 -15.96 -15.24 -3.10
CA ARG A 98 -16.24 -15.25 -4.54
C ARG A 98 -15.05 -15.78 -5.37
N TRP A 99 -13.85 -15.75 -4.79
CA TRP A 99 -12.58 -16.00 -5.49
C TRP A 99 -11.88 -17.27 -5.01
N GLY A 100 -12.33 -17.86 -3.90
CA GLY A 100 -11.98 -19.22 -3.45
C GLY A 100 -12.85 -20.28 -4.10
#